data_AF-A0A0M1HJN6-F1
#
_entry.id   AF-A0A0M1HJN6-F1
#
_cell.length_a   1.000
_cell.length_b   1.000
_cell.length_c   1.000
_cell.angle_alpha   90.00
_cell.angle_beta   90.00
_cell.angle_gamma   90.00
#
_symmetry.space_group_name_H-M   'P 1'
#
loop_
_entity.id
_entity.type
_entity.pdbx_description
1 polymer ?
#
loop_
_entity_poly.entity_id
_entity_poly.type
_entity_poly.pdbx_seq_one_letter_code
_entity_poly.pdbx_strand_id
1 'polypeptide(L)'
;MSRSTMINYKITIQDANNFIRKIIKVKDIQFNKELLYETNEWLWIFEDNNEFCPFELWSFMDRVKVHDGLIFNHKIYKVIEVTKMNKIRYI
;
A
#
# COMPACT_ATOMS: atom_id res chain seq x y z
N MET A 1 4.03 -7.89 22.75
CA MET A 1 4.12 -6.56 22.12
C MET A 1 3.30 -6.60 20.85
N SER A 2 2.17 -5.88 20.79
CA SER A 2 1.36 -5.79 19.57
C SER A 2 2.11 -4.93 18.55
N ARG A 3 2.50 -5.49 17.40
CA ARG A 3 3.06 -4.70 16.29
C ARG A 3 1.92 -3.86 15.71
N SER A 4 1.87 -2.59 16.09
CA SER A 4 0.93 -1.63 15.52
C SER A 4 1.38 -1.27 14.11
N THR A 5 0.96 -2.04 13.10
CA THR A 5 1.19 -1.70 11.70
C THR A 5 0.43 -0.41 11.38
N MET A 6 1.15 0.70 11.22
CA MET A 6 0.53 1.97 10.81
C MET A 6 0.18 1.90 9.32
N ILE A 7 -1.11 1.72 9.03
CA ILE A 7 -1.66 1.85 7.68
C ILE A 7 -1.91 3.34 7.44
N ASN A 8 -1.33 3.88 6.37
CA ASN A 8 -1.42 5.31 6.04
C ASN A 8 -2.24 5.56 4.76
N TYR A 9 -2.31 4.56 3.89
CA TYR A 9 -2.94 4.67 2.60
C TYR A 9 -3.59 3.34 2.24
N LYS A 10 -4.77 3.38 1.63
CA LYS A 10 -5.48 2.22 1.11
C LYS A 10 -6.01 2.55 -0.27
N ILE A 11 -5.80 1.65 -1.21
CA ILE A 11 -6.23 1.76 -2.60
C ILE A 11 -7.04 0.51 -2.91
N THR A 12 -8.27 0.71 -3.35
CA THR A 12 -9.14 -0.37 -3.81
C THR A 12 -9.18 -0.35 -5.33
N ILE A 13 -8.80 -1.47 -5.95
CA ILE A 13 -8.78 -1.67 -7.39
C ILE A 13 -9.78 -2.75 -7.80
N GLN A 14 -10.35 -2.63 -8.99
CA GLN A 14 -11.36 -3.55 -9.52
C GLN A 14 -11.05 -3.91 -10.97
N ASP A 15 -11.13 -5.19 -11.33
CA ASP A 15 -10.99 -5.64 -12.73
C ASP A 15 -12.35 -5.69 -13.47
N ALA A 16 -12.31 -6.06 -14.75
CA ALA A 16 -13.51 -6.18 -15.59
C ALA A 16 -14.50 -7.27 -15.14
N ASN A 17 -14.04 -8.26 -14.36
CA ASN A 17 -14.87 -9.34 -13.81
C ASN A 17 -15.44 -8.98 -12.43
N ASN A 18 -15.36 -7.71 -12.03
CA ASN A 18 -15.71 -7.22 -10.69
C ASN A 18 -14.85 -7.82 -9.56
N PHE A 19 -13.67 -8.38 -9.87
CA PHE A 19 -12.75 -8.83 -8.84
C PHE A 19 -12.08 -7.62 -8.17
N ILE A 20 -12.23 -7.53 -6.85
CA ILE A 20 -11.73 -6.41 -6.05
C ILE A 20 -10.46 -6.82 -5.31
N ARG A 21 -9.40 -6.01 -5.42
CA ARG A 21 -8.20 -6.11 -4.57
C ARG A 21 -8.00 -4.82 -3.79
N LYS A 22 -7.35 -4.96 -2.63
CA LYS A 22 -7.00 -3.84 -1.75
C LYS A 22 -5.50 -3.84 -1.54
N ILE A 23 -4.91 -2.66 -1.70
CA ILE A 23 -3.47 -2.45 -1.57
C ILE A 23 -3.29 -1.36 -0.51
N ILE A 24 -2.45 -1.63 0.48
CA ILE A 24 -2.24 -0.76 1.63
C ILE A 24 -0.78 -0.32 1.72
N LYS A 25 -0.58 0.92 2.16
CA LYS A 25 0.74 1.46 2.50
C LYS A 25 0.98 1.27 3.98
N VAL A 26 1.90 0.38 4.32
CA VAL A 26 2.28 0.05 5.68
C VAL A 26 3.63 0.65 6.01
N LYS A 27 3.80 1.06 7.27
CA LYS A 27 5.11 1.44 7.80
C LYS A 27 5.75 0.22 8.46
N ASP A 28 6.90 -0.20 7.96
CA ASP A 28 7.72 -1.23 8.59
C ASP A 28 8.94 -0.61 9.28
N ILE A 29 9.37 -1.25 10.36
CA ILE A 29 10.54 -0.86 11.14
C ILE A 29 11.58 -1.96 10.94
N GLN A 30 12.63 -1.64 10.17
CA GLN A 30 13.78 -2.52 10.04
C GLN A 30 14.92 -2.04 10.94
N PHE A 31 15.55 -2.98 11.63
CA PHE A 31 16.76 -2.69 12.38
C PHE A 31 17.96 -2.79 11.43
N ASN A 32 18.60 -1.66 11.15
CA ASN A 32 19.83 -1.65 10.38
C ASN A 32 20.98 -2.10 11.29
N LYS A 33 21.47 -3.32 11.07
CA LYS A 33 22.55 -3.92 11.87
C LYS A 33 23.91 -3.24 11.67
N GLU A 34 24.15 -2.64 10.51
CA GLU A 34 25.42 -1.98 10.19
C GLU A 34 25.54 -0.62 10.86
N LEU A 35 24.42 0.10 10.95
CA LEU A 35 24.38 1.46 11.49
C LEU A 35 23.78 1.52 12.91
N LEU A 36 23.34 0.38 13.47
CA LEU A 36 22.79 0.23 14.81
C LEU A 36 21.61 1.18 15.11
N TYR A 37 20.78 1.47 14.11
CA TYR A 37 19.57 2.29 14.28
C TYR A 37 18.37 1.71 13.52
N GLU A 38 17.17 2.12 13.93
CA GLU A 38 15.91 1.73 13.29
C GLU A 38 15.64 2.59 12.03
N THR A 39 15.54 1.94 10.87
CA THR A 39 15.02 2.56 9.65
C THR A 39 13.52 2.34 9.57
N ASN A 40 12.82 3.40 9.17
CA ASN A 40 11.40 3.36 8.91
C ASN A 40 11.18 3.35 7.40
N GLU A 41 10.63 2.27 6.86
CA GLU A 41 10.33 2.17 5.43
C GLU A 41 8.83 2.07 5.19
N TRP A 42 8.37 2.68 4.09
CA TRP A 42 6.98 2.57 3.65
C TRP A 42 6.89 1.56 2.53
N LEU A 43 6.04 0.55 2.72
CA LEU A 43 5.90 -0.57 1.80
C LEU A 43 4.46 -0.61 1.29
N TRP A 44 4.29 -0.87 0.00
CA TRP A 44 2.98 -1.18 -0.57
C TRP A 44 2.79 -2.70 -0.57
N ILE A 45 1.73 -3.17 0.08
CA ILE A 45 1.41 -4.60 0.17
C ILE A 45 -0.05 -4.85 -0.20
N PHE A 46 -0.35 -6.03 -0.71
CA PHE A 46 -1.73 -6.47 -0.87
C PHE A 46 -2.34 -6.81 0.51
N GLU A 47 -3.54 -6.31 0.79
CA GLU A 47 -4.20 -6.47 2.11
C GLU A 47 -4.64 -7.92 2.37
N ASP A 48 -4.90 -8.70 1.32
CA ASP A 48 -5.42 -10.07 1.42
C ASP A 48 -4.35 -11.08 1.85
N ASN A 49 -3.12 -10.96 1.35
CA ASN A 49 -2.05 -11.94 1.58
C ASN A 49 -0.76 -11.34 2.16
N ASN A 50 -0.71 -10.02 2.38
CA ASN A 50 0.48 -9.28 2.81
C ASN A 50 1.70 -9.42 1.88
N GLU A 51 1.50 -9.84 0.62
CA GLU A 51 2.56 -9.88 -0.36
C GLU A 51 2.96 -8.47 -0.80
N PHE A 52 4.24 -8.31 -1.11
CA PHE A 52 4.75 -7.06 -1.65
C PHE A 52 4.11 -6.74 -3.00
N CYS A 53 3.62 -5.52 -3.11
CA CYS A 53 3.26 -4.95 -4.40
C CYS A 53 4.54 -4.74 -5.21
N PRO A 54 4.57 -5.05 -6.53
CA PRO A 54 5.74 -4.83 -7.37
C PRO A 54 6.25 -3.39 -7.29
N PHE A 55 7.57 -3.23 -7.13
CA PHE A 55 8.20 -1.93 -6.91
C PHE A 55 7.97 -0.94 -8.05
N GLU A 56 7.79 -1.42 -9.28
CA GLU A 56 7.52 -0.58 -10.45
C GLU A 56 6.17 0.16 -10.32
N LEU A 57 5.24 -0.40 -9.55
CA LEU A 57 3.92 0.19 -9.33
C LEU A 57 3.92 1.24 -8.22
N TRP A 58 4.93 1.28 -7.35
CA TRP A 58 4.89 2.13 -6.15
C TRP A 58 4.78 3.62 -6.47
N SER A 59 5.48 4.07 -7.51
CA SER A 59 5.43 5.45 -7.99
C SER A 59 4.04 5.83 -8.54
N PHE A 60 3.30 4.87 -9.10
CA PHE A 60 1.91 5.06 -9.49
C PHE A 60 1.02 5.13 -8.24
N MET A 61 1.17 4.18 -7.32
CA MET A 61 0.37 4.08 -6.09
C MET A 61 0.51 5.32 -5.20
N ASP A 62 1.69 5.93 -5.14
CA ASP A 62 1.93 7.16 -4.38
C ASP A 62 1.14 8.38 -4.90
N ARG A 63 0.72 8.35 -6.18
CA ARG A 63 0.05 9.47 -6.87
C ARG A 63 -1.34 9.13 -7.38
N VAL A 64 -1.80 7.91 -7.16
CA VAL A 64 -3.02 7.37 -7.75
C VAL A 64 -4.27 8.14 -7.31
N LYS A 65 -5.22 8.25 -8.24
CA LYS A 65 -6.54 8.84 -8.03
C LYS A 65 -7.63 7.84 -8.38
N VAL A 66 -8.83 8.09 -7.88
CA VAL A 66 -10.01 7.33 -8.27
C VAL A 66 -10.20 7.45 -9.78
N HIS A 67 -10.55 6.32 -10.41
CA HIS A 67 -10.69 6.11 -11.85
C HIS A 67 -9.40 5.97 -12.66
N ASP A 68 -8.21 6.09 -12.06
CA ASP A 68 -6.98 5.74 -12.75
C ASP A 68 -6.97 4.26 -13.14
N GLY A 69 -6.37 3.96 -14.30
CA GLY A 69 -6.15 2.61 -14.78
C GLY A 69 -4.78 2.08 -14.34
N LEU A 70 -4.75 0.83 -13.89
CA LEU A 70 -3.54 0.11 -13.51
C LEU A 70 -3.45 -1.17 -14.34
N ILE A 71 -2.31 -1.39 -15.00
CA ILE A 71 -2.00 -2.67 -15.64
C ILE A 71 -1.09 -3.46 -14.71
N PHE A 72 -1.54 -4.63 -14.30
CA PHE A 72 -0.78 -5.52 -13.41
C PHE A 72 -1.07 -6.98 -13.76
N ASN A 73 -0.02 -7.80 -13.92
CA ASN A 73 -0.12 -9.21 -14.30
C ASN A 73 -1.01 -9.45 -15.54
N HIS A 74 -0.81 -8.66 -16.60
CA HIS A 74 -1.59 -8.71 -17.85
C HIS A 74 -3.10 -8.46 -17.67
N LYS A 75 -3.52 -7.95 -16.51
CA LYS A 75 -4.89 -7.55 -16.22
C LYS A 75 -4.97 -6.04 -16.06
N ILE A 76 -6.09 -5.49 -16.50
CA ILE A 76 -6.43 -4.08 -16.32
C ILE A 76 -7.31 -3.97 -15.09
N TYR A 77 -6.92 -3.10 -14.19
CA TYR A 77 -7.68 -2.72 -13.02
C TYR A 77 -8.02 -1.23 -13.08
N LYS A 78 -9.18 -0.87 -12.55
CA LYS A 78 -9.60 0.50 -12.31
C LYS A 78 -9.55 0.78 -10.82
N VAL A 79 -9.02 1.94 -10.45
CA VAL A 79 -9.05 2.40 -9.07
C VAL A 79 -10.47 2.87 -8.76
N ILE A 80 -11.10 2.25 -7.76
CA ILE A 80 -12.48 2.58 -7.37
C ILE A 80 -12.55 3.34 -6.06
N GLU A 81 -11.50 3.28 -5.24
CA GLU A 81 -11.42 3.99 -3.96
C GLU A 81 -9.97 4.28 -3.59
N VAL A 82 -9.73 5.46 -3.02
CA VAL A 82 -8.45 5.83 -2.42
C VAL A 82 -8.73 6.46 -1.05
N THR A 83 -8.27 5.80 0.02
CA THR A 83 -8.47 6.24 1.40
C THR A 83 -7.12 6.61 2.01
N LYS A 84 -6.98 7.86 2.45
CA LYS A 84 -5.86 8.29 3.28
C LYS A 84 -6.24 8.12 4.74
N MET A 85 -5.54 7.24 5.45
CA MET A 85 -5.72 7.12 6.89
C MET A 85 -4.89 8.22 7.56
N ASN A 86 -5.53 9.36 7.83
CA ASN A 86 -4.89 10.44 8.57
C ASN A 86 -4.40 9.89 9.92
N LYS A 87 -3.12 10.13 10.21
CA LYS A 87 -2.53 10.02 11.56
C LYS A 87 -3.56 10.49 12.58
N ILE A 88 -4.01 9.60 13.46
CA ILE A 88 -4.63 10.02 14.72
C ILE A 88 -3.55 10.85 15.42
N ARG A 89 -3.69 12.18 15.38
CA ARG A 89 -2.90 13.08 16.22
C ARG A 89 -3.49 12.93 17.62
N TYR A 90 -2.79 12.23 18.51
CA TYR A 90 -3.00 12.47 19.92
C TYR A 90 -2.56 13.90 20.19
N ILE A 91 -3.53 14.76 20.55
CA ILE A 91 -3.32 16.13 21.03
C ILE A 91 -2.97 16.03 22.51
#